data_AF-A0A822ASW4-F1
#
_entry.id   AF-A0A822ASW4-F1
#
_cell.length_a   1.000
_cell.length_b   1.000
_cell.length_c   1.000
_cell.angle_alpha   90.00
_cell.angle_beta   90.00
_cell.angle_gamma   90.00
#
_symmetry.space_group_name_H-M   'P 1'
#
loop_
_entity.id
_entity.type
_entity.pdbx_description
1 polymer ?
#
loop_
_entity_poly.entity_id
_entity_poly.type
_entity_poly.pdbx_seq_one_letter_code
_entity_poly.pdbx_strand_id
1 'polypeptide(L)'
;DFERRLSRLDSSKSNDNNAVHIIIDPSSKKLSIDPKTRSLQMKGAFFCEYFDSPVDALYFSIGYSFDIKKDAPIWITVEPMISRYHADLSFKNMDIRILLFEKRPHSTERRLLHMSSERSGYKSYLHLNALAKGSYEVIPVTFGGVLRARSKEVNERAPIKRLRENRKGNNFVMSKDYRDALEYVFDLFDFDDNKQLDRNEYNLWTIRTTEEEITDEDWSSIRQHVGLDVDENVSKEKFLKLNDLEVQDPYTSEQELWNGLKSLGFNYALELDMMCVFNLTVHINQPDLHLKPTSYVELAEIKTVLMNFLENKGQKIKLNNSSVQCFNYKDDCGSILLAENKSASNVRLSIQVKDSKNVALNLPIDAHKPHVINVRHDSTQVIWFAHQLESQRKMELDASFQVK
;
A
#
# COMPACT_ATOMS: atom_id res chain seq x y z
N ASP A 1 40.61 -20.96 22.24
CA ASP A 1 40.42 -19.54 22.56
C ASP A 1 39.26 -18.87 21.77
N PHE A 2 38.24 -19.64 21.39
CA PHE A 2 37.03 -19.15 20.71
C PHE A 2 35.74 -19.44 21.54
N GLU A 3 35.84 -20.25 22.59
CA GLU A 3 34.71 -20.61 23.47
C GLU A 3 34.61 -19.79 24.77
N ARG A 4 35.48 -18.78 24.98
CA ARG A 4 35.47 -17.94 26.20
C ARG A 4 34.75 -16.58 26.04
N ARG A 5 34.11 -16.31 24.91
CA ARG A 5 33.41 -15.04 24.65
C ARG A 5 31.88 -15.09 24.78
N LEU A 6 31.30 -16.23 25.17
CA LEU A 6 29.84 -16.38 25.36
C LEU A 6 29.37 -16.36 26.83
N SER A 7 30.26 -16.11 27.81
CA SER A 7 29.92 -16.23 29.23
C SER A 7 29.97 -14.93 30.04
N ARG A 8 29.70 -13.77 29.44
CA ARG A 8 29.61 -12.49 30.16
C ARG A 8 28.54 -11.58 29.59
N LEU A 9 27.28 -11.95 29.79
CA LEU A 9 26.14 -11.05 29.80
C LEU A 9 25.14 -11.62 30.82
N ASP A 10 25.54 -11.56 32.09
CA ASP A 10 24.60 -11.70 33.20
C ASP A 10 25.19 -10.97 34.41
N SER A 11 24.78 -9.71 34.59
CA SER A 11 24.49 -9.12 35.90
C SER A 11 24.25 -7.60 35.79
N SER A 12 23.00 -7.20 35.58
CA SER A 12 22.45 -6.02 36.27
C SER A 12 20.93 -6.05 36.23
N LYS A 13 20.33 -6.14 37.42
CA LYS A 13 18.91 -6.27 37.71
C LYS A 13 18.14 -4.97 37.41
N SER A 14 17.05 -5.08 36.66
CA SER A 14 15.74 -4.50 37.02
C SER A 14 14.63 -5.35 36.39
N ASN A 15 13.74 -5.89 37.23
CA ASN A 15 12.58 -6.67 36.82
C ASN A 15 11.57 -5.79 36.06
N ASP A 16 11.53 -5.89 34.73
CA ASP A 16 10.39 -5.51 33.89
C ASP A 16 10.16 -6.65 32.86
N ASN A 17 9.32 -7.61 33.25
CA ASN A 17 9.37 -8.99 32.76
C ASN A 17 8.62 -9.28 31.44
N ASN A 18 8.63 -8.39 30.44
CA ASN A 18 7.96 -8.63 29.14
C ASN A 18 8.67 -7.97 27.92
N ALA A 19 9.98 -7.70 27.99
CA ALA A 19 10.72 -7.17 26.84
C ALA A 19 10.98 -8.27 25.79
N VAL A 20 10.78 -7.95 24.51
CA VAL A 20 10.98 -8.84 23.37
C VAL A 20 11.99 -8.18 22.43
N HIS A 21 13.16 -8.79 22.34
CA HIS A 21 14.17 -8.41 21.36
C HIS A 21 14.00 -9.26 20.10
N ILE A 22 13.84 -8.58 18.97
CA ILE A 22 13.63 -9.16 17.65
C ILE A 22 14.78 -8.69 16.78
N ILE A 23 15.48 -9.65 16.23
CA ILE A 23 16.58 -9.45 15.31
C ILE A 23 16.18 -10.08 13.98
N ILE A 24 16.23 -9.31 12.90
CA ILE A 24 16.09 -9.83 11.54
C ILE A 24 17.38 -9.50 10.80
N ASP A 25 18.08 -10.55 10.40
CA ASP A 25 19.29 -10.45 9.59
C ASP A 25 18.88 -10.66 8.11
N PRO A 26 19.25 -9.76 7.19
CA PRO A 26 18.80 -9.85 5.80
C PRO A 26 19.40 -11.06 5.09
N SER A 27 18.57 -11.84 4.41
CA SER A 27 19.03 -12.96 3.59
C SER A 27 19.48 -12.45 2.20
N SER A 28 20.77 -12.57 1.88
CA SER A 28 21.32 -12.14 0.58
C SER A 28 21.19 -13.25 -0.46
N LYS A 29 19.95 -13.55 -0.88
CA LYS A 29 19.73 -14.45 -2.01
C LYS A 29 19.61 -13.65 -3.31
N LYS A 30 20.59 -13.83 -4.22
CA LYS A 30 20.38 -13.49 -5.63
C LYS A 30 19.42 -14.52 -6.21
N LEU A 31 18.14 -14.15 -6.32
CA LEU A 31 17.19 -14.95 -7.06
C LEU A 31 17.38 -14.68 -8.55
N SER A 32 17.80 -15.71 -9.27
CA SER A 32 17.97 -15.68 -10.73
C SER A 32 16.65 -16.08 -11.38
N ILE A 33 16.03 -15.14 -12.09
CA ILE A 33 14.87 -15.42 -12.95
C ILE A 33 15.38 -16.10 -14.23
N ASP A 34 14.72 -17.17 -14.68
CA ASP A 34 14.98 -17.74 -15.99
C ASP A 34 14.64 -16.68 -17.06
N PRO A 35 15.62 -16.23 -17.88
CA PRO A 35 15.42 -15.21 -18.91
C PRO A 35 14.31 -15.53 -19.92
N LYS A 36 13.86 -16.79 -20.01
CA LYS A 36 12.80 -17.24 -20.93
C LYS A 36 11.38 -17.11 -20.37
N THR A 37 11.22 -16.67 -19.13
CA THR A 37 9.90 -16.55 -18.50
C THR A 37 9.18 -15.31 -19.02
N ARG A 38 8.00 -15.46 -19.62
CA ARG A 38 7.16 -14.32 -19.99
C ARG A 38 6.76 -13.53 -18.74
N SER A 39 6.79 -12.21 -18.84
CA SER A 39 6.39 -11.30 -17.77
C SER A 39 5.28 -10.37 -18.23
N LEU A 40 4.29 -10.14 -17.39
CA LEU A 40 3.36 -9.02 -17.51
C LEU A 40 3.70 -7.98 -16.46
N GLN A 41 3.62 -6.72 -16.82
CA GLN A 41 3.83 -5.60 -15.91
C GLN A 41 2.56 -4.77 -15.82
N MET A 42 2.31 -4.22 -14.65
CA MET A 42 1.22 -3.29 -14.42
C MET A 42 1.60 -2.30 -13.34
N LYS A 43 1.30 -1.02 -13.56
CA LYS A 43 1.45 0.00 -12.52
C LYS A 43 0.29 -0.08 -11.54
N GLY A 44 0.49 0.55 -10.39
CA GLY A 44 -0.53 0.81 -9.40
C GLY A 44 -0.08 1.86 -8.40
N ALA A 45 -0.92 2.14 -7.41
CA ALA A 45 -0.56 3.04 -6.33
C ALA A 45 -1.13 2.59 -4.98
N PHE A 46 -0.38 2.88 -3.93
CA PHE A 46 -0.86 2.91 -2.56
C PHE A 46 -1.36 4.30 -2.25
N PHE A 47 -2.55 4.40 -1.66
CA PHE A 47 -3.13 5.65 -1.21
C PHE A 47 -3.22 5.63 0.31
N CYS A 48 -2.96 6.77 0.92
CA CYS A 48 -3.20 7.01 2.33
C CYS A 48 -4.22 8.13 2.48
N GLU A 49 -5.25 7.91 3.29
CA GLU A 49 -6.27 8.90 3.60
C GLU A 49 -6.42 9.02 5.11
N TYR A 50 -7.01 10.13 5.57
CA TYR A 50 -7.41 10.31 6.96
C TYR A 50 -8.59 11.26 7.02
N PHE A 51 -9.51 11.01 7.96
CA PHE A 51 -10.67 11.87 8.18
C PHE A 51 -10.34 12.97 9.20
N ASP A 52 -10.15 12.58 10.47
CA ASP A 52 -9.99 13.52 11.58
C ASP A 52 -8.61 13.47 12.27
N SER A 53 -7.89 12.36 12.12
CA SER A 53 -6.64 12.09 12.85
C SER A 53 -5.68 11.27 11.99
N PRO A 54 -4.38 11.64 11.93
CA PRO A 54 -3.36 10.83 11.26
C PRO A 54 -3.19 9.41 11.85
N VAL A 55 -3.73 9.16 13.04
CA VAL A 55 -3.70 7.85 13.70
C VAL A 55 -4.72 6.88 13.08
N ASP A 56 -5.80 7.41 12.50
CA ASP A 56 -6.89 6.64 11.90
C ASP A 56 -6.74 6.57 10.38
N ALA A 57 -5.50 6.59 9.90
CA ALA A 57 -5.20 6.58 8.49
C ALA A 57 -5.71 5.30 7.81
N LEU A 58 -6.44 5.48 6.71
CA LEU A 58 -6.85 4.41 5.82
C LEU A 58 -5.81 4.22 4.74
N TYR A 59 -5.61 2.97 4.34
CA TYR A 59 -4.66 2.60 3.29
C TYR A 59 -5.38 1.80 2.23
N PHE A 60 -5.25 2.22 0.99
CA PHE A 60 -5.86 1.57 -0.17
C PHE A 60 -4.79 1.11 -1.15
N SER A 61 -5.11 0.06 -1.88
CA SER A 61 -4.35 -0.44 -3.02
C SER A 61 -5.30 -0.90 -4.10
N ILE A 62 -4.78 -1.25 -5.27
CA ILE A 62 -5.54 -1.81 -6.38
C ILE A 62 -5.26 -3.32 -6.44
N GLY A 63 -6.33 -4.11 -6.57
CA GLY A 63 -6.24 -5.54 -6.84
C GLY A 63 -6.01 -5.84 -8.32
N TYR A 64 -5.39 -6.99 -8.61
CA TYR A 64 -5.11 -7.40 -9.97
C TYR A 64 -5.47 -8.86 -10.19
N SER A 65 -6.35 -9.12 -11.15
CA SER A 65 -6.79 -10.48 -11.44
C SER A 65 -6.09 -11.07 -12.66
N PHE A 66 -5.84 -12.38 -12.59
CA PHE A 66 -5.31 -13.16 -13.70
C PHE A 66 -5.77 -14.61 -13.60
N ASP A 67 -5.81 -15.27 -14.76
CA ASP A 67 -6.19 -16.69 -14.87
C ASP A 67 -5.00 -17.50 -15.38
N ILE A 68 -4.79 -18.67 -14.78
CA ILE A 68 -3.79 -19.62 -15.25
C ILE A 68 -4.47 -20.90 -15.74
N LYS A 69 -4.12 -21.31 -16.96
CA LYS A 69 -4.80 -22.40 -17.68
C LYS A 69 -4.27 -23.79 -17.32
N LYS A 70 -3.06 -23.83 -16.77
CA LYS A 70 -2.33 -25.03 -16.33
C LYS A 70 -1.55 -24.71 -15.06
N ASP A 71 -1.22 -25.75 -14.29
CA ASP A 71 -0.32 -25.61 -13.16
C ASP A 71 1.03 -25.11 -13.65
N ALA A 72 1.57 -24.08 -13.01
CA ALA A 72 2.84 -23.49 -13.41
C ALA A 72 3.56 -22.83 -12.23
N PRO A 73 4.90 -22.81 -12.24
CA PRO A 73 5.65 -21.92 -11.36
C PRO A 73 5.26 -20.47 -11.64
N ILE A 74 5.12 -19.69 -10.58
CA ILE A 74 4.80 -18.27 -10.67
C ILE A 74 5.76 -17.47 -9.80
N TRP A 75 6.13 -16.30 -10.33
CA TRP A 75 6.97 -15.35 -9.63
C TRP A 75 6.32 -13.98 -9.74
N ILE A 76 6.03 -13.36 -8.60
CA ILE A 76 5.45 -12.03 -8.55
C ILE A 76 6.41 -11.10 -7.83
N THR A 77 6.64 -9.93 -8.42
CA THR A 77 7.41 -8.87 -7.78
C THR A 77 6.65 -7.58 -7.72
N VAL A 78 6.85 -6.82 -6.66
CA VAL A 78 6.37 -5.45 -6.56
C VAL A 78 7.51 -4.56 -6.09
N GLU A 79 7.71 -3.44 -6.75
CA GLU A 79 8.68 -2.41 -6.35
C GLU A 79 8.07 -1.01 -6.42
N PRO A 80 8.42 -0.10 -5.51
CA PRO A 80 7.94 1.27 -5.56
C PRO A 80 8.57 2.02 -6.74
N MET A 81 7.80 2.94 -7.32
CA MET A 81 8.21 3.83 -8.39
C MET A 81 8.27 5.27 -7.88
N ILE A 82 9.45 5.88 -7.98
CA ILE A 82 9.64 7.27 -7.57
C ILE A 82 9.72 8.16 -8.79
N SER A 83 8.86 9.16 -8.79
CA SER A 83 8.81 10.25 -9.76
C SER A 83 9.28 11.57 -9.17
N ARG A 84 9.42 12.59 -10.03
CA ARG A 84 9.73 13.96 -9.63
C ARG A 84 8.68 14.61 -8.72
N TYR A 85 7.47 14.05 -8.66
CA TYR A 85 6.38 14.60 -7.86
C TYR A 85 6.44 14.12 -6.41
N HIS A 86 7.15 13.04 -6.08
CA HIS A 86 7.18 12.55 -4.71
C HIS A 86 7.97 13.50 -3.81
N ALA A 87 7.36 13.90 -2.68
CA ALA A 87 7.93 14.82 -1.72
C ALA A 87 9.14 14.22 -0.97
N ASP A 88 9.18 12.89 -0.85
CA ASP A 88 10.21 12.17 -0.10
C ASP A 88 10.75 10.96 -0.88
N LEU A 89 12.08 10.84 -0.94
CA LEU A 89 12.77 9.70 -1.53
C LEU A 89 12.70 8.44 -0.63
N SER A 90 12.30 8.56 0.63
CA SER A 90 12.10 7.44 1.55
C SER A 90 11.08 6.42 1.02
N PHE A 91 10.16 6.86 0.15
CA PHE A 91 9.22 6.00 -0.57
C PHE A 91 9.92 4.96 -1.45
N LYS A 92 11.21 5.12 -1.80
CA LYS A 92 11.98 4.03 -2.43
C LYS A 92 11.99 2.78 -1.56
N ASN A 93 11.94 2.94 -0.24
CA ASN A 93 11.92 1.84 0.70
C ASN A 93 10.51 1.59 1.25
N MET A 94 9.50 1.69 0.39
CA MET A 94 8.12 1.45 0.76
C MET A 94 7.94 0.07 1.42
N ASP A 95 7.10 0.00 2.45
CA ASP A 95 6.72 -1.26 3.07
C ASP A 95 5.66 -1.97 2.25
N ILE A 96 6.10 -2.89 1.39
CA ILE A 96 5.22 -3.62 0.47
C ILE A 96 5.17 -5.10 0.85
N ARG A 97 3.96 -5.66 0.94
CA ARG A 97 3.70 -7.10 0.89
C ARG A 97 2.85 -7.43 -0.33
N ILE A 98 3.04 -8.64 -0.87
CA ILE A 98 2.24 -9.20 -1.96
C ILE A 98 1.32 -10.23 -1.33
N LEU A 99 0.02 -10.09 -1.54
CA LEU A 99 -0.98 -11.05 -1.10
C LEU A 99 -1.61 -11.71 -2.32
N LEU A 100 -1.59 -13.03 -2.37
CA LEU A 100 -2.17 -13.82 -3.46
C LEU A 100 -3.41 -14.56 -2.96
N PHE A 101 -4.55 -14.23 -3.54
CA PHE A 101 -5.86 -14.79 -3.20
C PHE A 101 -6.34 -15.72 -4.31
N GLU A 102 -7.06 -16.77 -3.92
CA GLU A 102 -7.89 -17.53 -4.84
C GLU A 102 -9.15 -16.72 -5.16
N LYS A 103 -9.44 -16.53 -6.45
CA LYS A 103 -10.69 -15.93 -6.90
C LYS A 103 -11.70 -17.04 -7.15
N ARG A 104 -12.79 -17.04 -6.37
CA ARG A 104 -13.89 -17.99 -6.54
C ARG A 104 -14.99 -17.35 -7.38
N PRO A 105 -15.53 -18.03 -8.41
CA PRO A 105 -16.67 -17.52 -9.15
C PRO A 105 -17.83 -17.21 -8.20
N HIS A 106 -18.44 -16.02 -8.37
CA HIS A 106 -19.62 -15.58 -7.61
C HIS A 106 -19.45 -15.43 -6.09
N SER A 107 -18.20 -15.37 -5.59
CA SER A 107 -17.93 -15.05 -4.18
C SER A 107 -17.13 -13.76 -4.08
N THR A 108 -17.54 -12.91 -3.14
CA THR A 108 -16.75 -11.75 -2.69
C THR A 108 -15.75 -12.13 -1.60
N GLU A 109 -15.79 -13.37 -1.10
CA GLU A 109 -14.86 -13.83 -0.08
C GLU A 109 -13.46 -14.03 -0.67
N ARG A 110 -12.50 -13.33 -0.07
CA ARG A 110 -11.08 -13.46 -0.41
C ARG A 110 -10.44 -14.58 0.42
N ARG A 111 -10.00 -15.66 -0.24
CA ARG A 111 -9.20 -16.72 0.40
C ARG A 111 -7.72 -16.49 0.13
N LEU A 112 -6.98 -15.99 1.15
CA LEU A 112 -5.54 -15.77 1.05
C LEU A 112 -4.80 -17.10 0.97
N LEU A 113 -4.06 -17.32 -0.12
CA LEU A 113 -3.25 -18.51 -0.34
C LEU A 113 -1.80 -18.31 0.09
N HIS A 114 -1.22 -17.15 -0.26
CA HIS A 114 0.18 -16.87 -0.02
C HIS A 114 0.41 -15.37 0.25
N MET A 115 1.43 -15.10 1.05
CA MET A 115 1.97 -13.76 1.29
C MET A 115 3.47 -13.77 0.98
N SER A 116 3.98 -12.70 0.37
CA SER A 116 5.42 -12.52 0.19
C SER A 116 6.15 -12.55 1.53
N SER A 117 7.25 -13.28 1.60
CA SER A 117 8.14 -13.33 2.76
C SER A 117 9.57 -12.92 2.42
N GLU A 118 9.85 -12.63 1.15
CA GLU A 118 11.18 -12.34 0.63
C GLU A 118 11.27 -10.90 0.11
N ARG A 119 12.41 -10.25 0.35
CA ARG A 119 12.72 -8.90 -0.14
C ARG A 119 14.19 -8.79 -0.51
N SER A 120 14.46 -8.07 -1.59
CA SER A 120 15.81 -7.75 -2.03
C SER A 120 15.85 -6.32 -2.56
N GLY A 121 16.68 -5.48 -1.94
CA GLY A 121 16.64 -4.04 -2.18
C GLY A 121 15.27 -3.47 -1.82
N TYR A 122 14.63 -2.83 -2.80
CA TYR A 122 13.31 -2.19 -2.67
C TYR A 122 12.15 -3.07 -3.17
N LYS A 123 12.47 -4.27 -3.68
CA LYS A 123 11.52 -5.17 -4.33
C LYS A 123 11.07 -6.26 -3.37
N SER A 124 9.75 -6.47 -3.28
CA SER A 124 9.14 -7.60 -2.57
C SER A 124 8.89 -8.74 -3.56
N TYR A 125 9.01 -9.98 -3.08
CA TYR A 125 8.96 -11.17 -3.91
C TYR A 125 7.98 -12.20 -3.35
N LEU A 126 7.21 -12.80 -4.25
CA LEU A 126 6.42 -14.00 -3.99
C LEU A 126 6.75 -15.03 -5.07
N HIS A 127 7.40 -16.12 -4.67
CA HIS A 127 7.76 -17.22 -5.55
C HIS A 127 7.06 -18.51 -5.12
N LEU A 128 6.39 -19.17 -6.07
CA LEU A 128 5.75 -20.46 -5.86
C LEU A 128 6.21 -21.43 -6.93
N ASN A 129 6.70 -22.60 -6.50
CA ASN A 129 7.18 -23.66 -7.41
C ASN A 129 6.07 -24.19 -8.32
N ALA A 130 4.82 -24.15 -7.85
CA ALA A 130 3.63 -24.47 -8.63
C ALA A 130 2.42 -23.76 -8.03
N LEU A 131 1.71 -22.99 -8.86
CA LEU A 131 0.36 -22.52 -8.60
C LEU A 131 -0.58 -23.36 -9.48
N ALA A 132 -1.63 -23.92 -8.88
CA ALA A 132 -2.58 -24.77 -9.59
C ALA A 132 -3.39 -23.98 -10.64
N LYS A 133 -3.91 -24.64 -11.67
CA LYS A 133 -4.87 -24.03 -12.61
C LYS A 133 -6.03 -23.36 -11.83
N GLY A 134 -6.34 -22.11 -12.16
CA GLY A 134 -7.41 -21.36 -11.51
C GLY A 134 -7.39 -19.86 -11.82
N SER A 135 -8.27 -19.14 -11.13
CA SER A 135 -8.40 -17.70 -11.16
C SER A 135 -7.86 -17.11 -9.86
N TYR A 136 -7.09 -16.03 -9.96
CA TYR A 136 -6.38 -15.45 -8.84
C TYR A 136 -6.54 -13.94 -8.81
N GLU A 137 -6.40 -13.37 -7.61
CA GLU A 137 -6.25 -11.94 -7.39
C GLU A 137 -4.96 -11.71 -6.60
N VAL A 138 -4.09 -10.84 -7.10
CA VAL A 138 -2.92 -10.35 -6.36
C VAL A 138 -3.17 -8.93 -5.90
N ILE A 139 -2.95 -8.69 -4.62
CA ILE A 139 -3.10 -7.37 -3.99
C ILE A 139 -1.77 -7.02 -3.34
N PRO A 140 -1.01 -6.08 -3.91
CA PRO A 140 0.06 -5.41 -3.20
C PRO A 140 -0.54 -4.62 -2.03
N VAL A 141 0.08 -4.64 -0.85
CA VAL A 141 -0.39 -3.88 0.30
C VAL A 141 0.77 -3.16 0.98
N THR A 142 0.47 -2.00 1.55
CA THR A 142 1.28 -1.36 2.57
C THR A 142 0.56 -1.42 3.91
N PHE A 143 1.33 -1.45 5.00
CA PHE A 143 0.79 -1.41 6.35
C PHE A 143 0.88 -0.02 6.99
N GLY A 144 1.42 0.99 6.30
CA GLY A 144 1.56 2.35 6.81
C GLY A 144 2.85 2.60 7.58
N GLY A 145 3.91 1.82 7.34
CA GLY A 145 5.21 2.03 7.97
C GLY A 145 5.89 3.29 7.44
N VAL A 146 5.92 3.44 6.11
CA VAL A 146 6.63 4.52 5.39
C VAL A 146 5.66 5.56 4.83
N LEU A 147 4.62 5.13 4.11
CA LEU A 147 3.54 5.98 3.64
C LEU A 147 2.66 6.32 4.85
N ARG A 148 2.44 7.61 5.11
CA ARG A 148 1.71 8.07 6.28
C ARG A 148 0.75 9.19 5.92
N ALA A 149 -0.30 9.30 6.71
CA ALA A 149 -1.19 10.44 6.67
C ALA A 149 -0.41 11.72 6.98
N ARG A 150 -0.74 12.78 6.24
CA ARG A 150 -0.18 14.11 6.45
C ARG A 150 -0.52 14.60 7.85
N SER A 151 0.48 15.02 8.63
CA SER A 151 0.25 15.52 9.99
C SER A 151 -0.21 16.98 10.01
N LYS A 152 0.16 17.77 9.01
CA LYS A 152 -0.23 19.17 8.79
C LYS A 152 -0.23 19.49 7.31
N GLU A 153 -1.22 20.25 6.86
CA GLU A 153 -1.21 20.82 5.50
C GLU A 153 0.01 21.74 5.32
N VAL A 154 0.69 21.62 4.17
CA VAL A 154 1.77 22.53 3.80
C VAL A 154 1.15 23.91 3.55
N ASN A 155 1.55 24.91 4.34
CA ASN A 155 0.92 26.24 4.39
C ASN A 155 0.61 26.82 3.01
N GLU A 156 -0.67 27.15 2.82
CA GLU A 156 -1.32 27.58 1.59
C GLU A 156 -0.86 28.99 1.17
N ARG A 157 -0.05 29.08 0.12
CA ARG A 157 0.11 30.31 -0.70
C ARG A 157 0.16 30.03 -2.21
N ALA A 158 -0.23 28.84 -2.65
CA ALA A 158 -0.10 28.43 -4.05
C ALA A 158 -1.40 28.29 -4.90
N PRO A 159 -2.56 28.94 -4.60
CA PRO A 159 -3.70 28.89 -5.55
C PRO A 159 -3.31 29.45 -6.93
N ILE A 160 -2.43 30.47 -6.95
CA ILE A 160 -1.88 31.11 -8.16
C ILE A 160 -1.12 30.12 -9.08
N LYS A 161 -0.66 28.98 -8.56
CA LYS A 161 0.03 27.96 -9.37
C LYS A 161 -0.92 27.02 -10.12
N ARG A 162 -2.24 27.07 -9.90
CA ARG A 162 -3.18 26.03 -10.37
C ARG A 162 -4.02 26.52 -11.52
N LEU A 163 -4.64 27.67 -11.33
CA LEU A 163 -5.51 28.32 -12.29
C LEU A 163 -4.93 29.69 -12.66
N ARG A 164 -5.18 30.12 -13.89
CA ARG A 164 -4.88 31.48 -14.35
C ARG A 164 -6.16 32.11 -14.87
N GLU A 165 -6.37 33.38 -14.59
CA GLU A 165 -7.40 34.13 -15.30
C GLU A 165 -7.07 34.15 -16.79
N ASN A 166 -8.07 33.91 -17.62
CA ASN A 166 -7.91 34.10 -19.05
C ASN A 166 -7.69 35.58 -19.36
N ARG A 167 -7.10 35.87 -20.53
CA ARG A 167 -6.84 37.26 -20.97
C ARG A 167 -8.09 38.14 -21.09
N LYS A 168 -9.29 37.56 -20.97
CA LYS A 168 -10.59 38.23 -21.09
C LYS A 168 -11.26 38.45 -19.71
N GLY A 169 -10.63 38.02 -18.61
CA GLY A 169 -11.06 38.28 -17.22
C GLY A 169 -12.30 37.51 -16.75
N ASN A 170 -12.86 36.60 -17.54
CA ASN A 170 -14.17 36.01 -17.24
C ASN A 170 -14.14 34.51 -16.90
N ASN A 171 -13.07 33.78 -17.25
CA ASN A 171 -12.97 32.34 -16.97
C ASN A 171 -11.55 31.98 -16.53
N PHE A 172 -11.42 30.90 -15.76
CA PHE A 172 -10.13 30.29 -15.42
C PHE A 172 -9.62 29.38 -16.55
N VAL A 173 -8.31 29.23 -16.64
CA VAL A 173 -7.63 28.23 -17.46
C VAL A 173 -6.60 27.49 -16.63
N MET A 174 -6.30 26.25 -17.01
CA MET A 174 -5.23 25.48 -16.36
C MET A 174 -3.89 26.21 -16.45
N SER A 175 -3.21 26.31 -15.32
CA SER A 175 -1.78 26.64 -15.31
C SER A 175 -0.96 25.51 -15.96
N LYS A 176 0.31 25.80 -16.27
CA LYS A 176 1.25 24.78 -16.71
C LYS A 176 1.47 23.70 -15.64
N ASP A 177 1.65 24.09 -14.39
CA ASP A 177 1.98 23.15 -13.31
C ASP A 177 0.81 22.18 -13.04
N TYR A 178 -0.43 22.68 -13.09
CA TYR A 178 -1.63 21.85 -12.98
C TYR A 178 -1.76 20.88 -14.15
N ARG A 179 -1.55 21.37 -15.38
CA ARG A 179 -1.56 20.52 -16.59
C ARG A 179 -0.48 19.43 -16.52
N ASP A 180 0.74 19.77 -16.12
CA ASP A 180 1.84 18.83 -15.96
C ASP A 180 1.51 17.77 -14.88
N ALA A 181 0.83 18.16 -13.79
CA ALA A 181 0.37 17.22 -12.77
C ALA A 181 -0.72 16.26 -13.31
N LEU A 182 -1.68 16.76 -14.09
CA LEU A 182 -2.70 15.92 -14.73
C LEU A 182 -2.11 14.98 -15.79
N GLU A 183 -1.11 15.42 -16.56
CA GLU A 183 -0.37 14.55 -17.49
C GLU A 183 0.30 13.40 -16.76
N TYR A 184 0.84 13.67 -15.57
CA TYR A 184 1.41 12.64 -14.72
C TYR A 184 0.34 11.73 -14.12
N VAL A 185 -0.79 12.28 -13.65
CA VAL A 185 -1.95 11.48 -13.18
C VAL A 185 -2.42 10.52 -14.27
N PHE A 186 -2.55 10.97 -15.52
CA PHE A 186 -2.87 10.08 -16.64
C PHE A 186 -1.90 8.89 -16.69
N ASP A 187 -0.60 9.14 -16.64
CA ASP A 187 0.42 8.09 -16.69
C ASP A 187 0.39 7.14 -15.48
N LEU A 188 -0.26 7.52 -14.37
CA LEU A 188 -0.47 6.67 -13.19
C LEU A 188 -1.62 5.68 -13.39
N PHE A 189 -2.70 6.13 -14.03
CA PHE A 189 -3.90 5.33 -14.26
C PHE A 189 -3.83 4.52 -15.55
N ASP A 190 -2.91 4.85 -16.47
CA ASP A 190 -2.47 4.00 -17.57
C ASP A 190 -1.63 2.85 -17.00
N PHE A 191 -2.32 1.84 -16.47
CA PHE A 191 -1.72 0.78 -15.67
C PHE A 191 -0.90 -0.16 -16.53
N ASP A 192 -1.34 -0.46 -17.75
CA ASP A 192 -0.63 -1.33 -18.69
C ASP A 192 0.39 -0.59 -19.58
N ASP A 193 0.51 0.74 -19.42
CA ASP A 193 1.40 1.64 -20.15
C ASP A 193 1.14 1.71 -21.66
N ASN A 194 -0.09 1.44 -22.10
CA ASN A 194 -0.51 1.47 -23.51
C ASN A 194 -0.76 2.88 -24.06
N LYS A 195 -0.65 3.92 -23.22
CA LYS A 195 -0.87 5.36 -23.53
C LYS A 195 -2.33 5.75 -23.75
N GLN A 196 -3.26 4.93 -23.29
CA GLN A 196 -4.69 5.17 -23.32
C GLN A 196 -5.30 4.67 -22.00
N LEU A 197 -6.40 5.26 -21.56
CA LEU A 197 -7.19 4.73 -20.45
C LEU A 197 -8.37 3.97 -21.03
N ASP A 198 -8.43 2.67 -20.76
CA ASP A 198 -9.66 1.93 -20.97
C ASP A 198 -10.76 2.40 -20.00
N ARG A 199 -11.99 1.90 -20.19
CA ARG A 199 -13.11 2.28 -19.32
C ARG A 199 -12.85 1.97 -17.85
N ASN A 200 -12.18 0.85 -17.55
CA ASN A 200 -11.93 0.42 -16.18
C ASN A 200 -10.86 1.29 -15.50
N GLU A 201 -9.80 1.63 -16.23
CA GLU A 201 -8.78 2.57 -15.79
C GLU A 201 -9.36 3.96 -15.55
N TYR A 202 -10.19 4.44 -16.48
CA TYR A 202 -10.90 5.71 -16.32
C TYR A 202 -11.86 5.67 -15.14
N ASN A 203 -12.61 4.57 -14.95
CA ASN A 203 -13.49 4.39 -13.80
C ASN A 203 -12.72 4.44 -12.47
N LEU A 204 -11.55 3.79 -12.39
CA LEU A 204 -10.71 3.81 -11.19
C LEU A 204 -10.18 5.22 -10.89
N TRP A 205 -9.88 6.02 -11.92
CA TRP A 205 -9.59 7.44 -11.75
C TRP A 205 -10.82 8.20 -11.22
N THR A 206 -11.99 8.01 -11.83
CA THR A 206 -13.24 8.68 -11.43
C THR A 206 -13.62 8.37 -9.98
N ILE A 207 -13.67 7.09 -9.59
CA ILE A 207 -13.94 6.68 -8.21
C ILE A 207 -13.00 7.39 -7.23
N ARG A 208 -11.74 7.59 -7.62
CA ARG A 208 -10.76 8.22 -6.75
C ARG A 208 -10.98 9.73 -6.61
N THR A 209 -11.43 10.41 -7.66
CA THR A 209 -11.62 11.86 -7.66
C THR A 209 -13.02 12.30 -7.24
N THR A 210 -14.03 11.44 -7.40
CA THR A 210 -15.45 11.78 -7.16
C THR A 210 -16.17 10.85 -6.20
N GLU A 211 -15.57 9.73 -5.79
CA GLU A 211 -16.20 8.66 -4.98
C GLU A 211 -17.37 7.94 -5.70
N GLU A 212 -17.50 8.11 -7.01
CA GLU A 212 -18.58 7.53 -7.82
C GLU A 212 -18.06 6.63 -8.93
N GLU A 213 -18.80 5.56 -9.24
CA GLU A 213 -18.53 4.72 -10.42
C GLU A 213 -19.11 5.35 -11.68
N ILE A 214 -18.42 5.17 -12.80
CA ILE A 214 -18.90 5.64 -14.10
C ILE A 214 -20.03 4.77 -14.64
N THR A 215 -21.22 5.36 -14.76
CA THR A 215 -22.37 4.67 -15.37
C THR A 215 -22.18 4.47 -16.87
N ASP A 216 -23.03 3.63 -17.49
CA ASP A 216 -23.03 3.45 -18.95
C ASP A 216 -23.41 4.77 -19.66
N GLU A 217 -24.33 5.53 -19.06
CA GLU A 217 -24.75 6.84 -19.53
C GLU A 217 -23.61 7.86 -19.47
N ASP A 218 -22.88 7.93 -18.35
CA ASP A 218 -21.74 8.85 -18.18
C ASP A 218 -20.63 8.52 -19.16
N TRP A 219 -20.30 7.24 -19.32
CA TRP A 219 -19.29 6.80 -20.28
C TRP A 219 -19.69 7.11 -21.73
N SER A 220 -20.97 6.93 -22.08
CA SER A 220 -21.50 7.30 -23.39
C SER A 220 -21.38 8.82 -23.64
N SER A 221 -21.74 9.62 -22.63
CA SER A 221 -21.61 11.08 -22.69
C SER A 221 -20.16 11.52 -22.87
N ILE A 222 -19.22 10.95 -22.09
CA ILE A 222 -17.78 11.23 -22.23
C ILE A 222 -17.31 10.90 -23.64
N ARG A 223 -17.64 9.71 -24.17
CA ARG A 223 -17.26 9.32 -25.54
C ARG A 223 -17.78 10.29 -26.58
N GLN A 224 -19.03 10.73 -26.48
CA GLN A 224 -19.60 11.70 -27.39
C GLN A 224 -18.88 13.06 -27.31
N HIS A 225 -18.56 13.55 -26.11
CA HIS A 225 -17.91 14.84 -25.90
C HIS A 225 -16.48 14.90 -26.43
N VAL A 226 -15.70 13.82 -26.26
CA VAL A 226 -14.32 13.75 -26.77
C VAL A 226 -14.18 13.11 -28.14
N GLY A 227 -15.29 12.71 -28.77
CA GLY A 227 -15.29 12.07 -30.08
C GLY A 227 -14.51 10.75 -30.08
N LEU A 228 -14.85 9.86 -29.15
CA LEU A 228 -14.35 8.49 -29.11
C LEU A 228 -15.25 7.58 -29.95
N ASP A 229 -14.64 6.77 -30.82
CA ASP A 229 -15.33 5.65 -31.46
C ASP A 229 -15.66 4.54 -30.43
N VAL A 230 -16.50 3.58 -30.82
CA VAL A 230 -17.02 2.53 -29.92
C VAL A 230 -15.91 1.75 -29.21
N ASP A 231 -14.81 1.49 -29.92
CA ASP A 231 -13.65 0.70 -29.45
C ASP A 231 -12.44 1.57 -29.07
N GLU A 232 -12.59 2.90 -29.04
CA GLU A 232 -11.50 3.82 -28.73
C GLU A 232 -11.39 4.10 -27.22
N ASN A 233 -10.17 4.04 -26.70
CA ASN A 233 -9.84 4.37 -25.31
C ASN A 233 -9.45 5.85 -25.17
N VAL A 234 -9.50 6.38 -23.94
CA VAL A 234 -9.23 7.80 -23.68
C VAL A 234 -7.73 8.06 -23.78
N SER A 235 -7.29 8.79 -24.81
CA SER A 235 -5.88 9.23 -24.91
C SER A 235 -5.57 10.35 -23.90
N LYS A 236 -4.28 10.58 -23.64
CA LYS A 236 -3.82 11.68 -22.77
C LYS A 236 -4.38 13.04 -23.20
N GLU A 237 -4.41 13.30 -24.50
CA GLU A 237 -4.96 14.56 -25.04
C GLU A 237 -6.46 14.70 -24.73
N LYS A 238 -7.24 13.63 -24.94
CA LYS A 238 -8.67 13.61 -24.64
C LYS A 238 -8.94 13.74 -23.15
N PHE A 239 -8.14 13.09 -22.30
CA PHE A 239 -8.18 13.24 -20.84
C PHE A 239 -7.94 14.70 -20.40
N LEU A 240 -6.89 15.33 -20.92
CA LEU A 240 -6.60 16.74 -20.61
C LEU A 240 -7.71 17.68 -21.10
N LYS A 241 -8.32 17.38 -22.26
CA LYS A 241 -9.44 18.17 -22.79
C LYS A 241 -10.65 18.10 -21.87
N LEU A 242 -10.98 16.94 -21.31
CA LEU A 242 -12.07 16.79 -20.35
C LEU A 242 -11.82 17.63 -19.08
N ASN A 243 -10.61 17.55 -18.53
CA ASN A 243 -10.23 18.36 -17.37
C ASN A 243 -10.22 19.87 -17.68
N ASP A 244 -9.87 20.27 -18.91
CA ASP A 244 -9.93 21.68 -19.32
C ASP A 244 -11.38 22.21 -19.38
N LEU A 245 -12.34 21.35 -19.75
CA LEU A 245 -13.77 21.70 -19.73
C LEU A 245 -14.27 21.89 -18.30
N GLU A 246 -13.88 21.00 -17.39
CA GLU A 246 -14.24 21.09 -15.96
C GLU A 246 -13.69 22.37 -15.32
N VAL A 247 -12.46 22.77 -15.67
CA VAL A 247 -11.84 24.02 -15.22
C VAL A 247 -12.53 25.27 -15.76
N GLN A 248 -13.11 25.19 -16.96
CA GLN A 248 -13.82 26.29 -17.60
C GLN A 248 -15.29 26.38 -17.20
N ASP A 249 -15.82 25.37 -16.51
CA ASP A 249 -17.19 25.33 -16.03
C ASP A 249 -17.39 26.38 -14.92
N PRO A 250 -18.29 27.37 -15.10
CA PRO A 250 -18.54 28.41 -14.10
C PRO A 250 -19.13 27.88 -12.78
N TYR A 251 -19.64 26.65 -12.76
CA TYR A 251 -20.16 26.01 -11.56
C TYR A 251 -19.10 25.24 -10.77
N THR A 252 -17.94 24.96 -11.36
CA THR A 252 -16.84 24.28 -10.69
C THR A 252 -15.98 25.28 -9.93
N SER A 253 -15.90 25.10 -8.62
CA SER A 253 -15.04 25.89 -7.74
C SER A 253 -13.57 25.42 -7.82
N GLU A 254 -12.64 26.33 -7.53
CA GLU A 254 -11.21 25.97 -7.37
C GLU A 254 -11.01 24.88 -6.31
N GLN A 255 -11.86 24.87 -5.28
CA GLN A 255 -11.81 23.89 -4.21
C GLN A 255 -12.18 22.48 -4.71
N GLU A 256 -13.17 22.34 -5.58
CA GLU A 256 -13.56 21.04 -6.15
C GLU A 256 -12.44 20.46 -7.02
N LEU A 257 -11.87 21.28 -7.92
CA LEU A 257 -10.70 20.89 -8.72
C LEU A 257 -9.51 20.46 -7.84
N TRP A 258 -9.32 21.15 -6.72
CA TRP A 258 -8.27 20.81 -5.77
C TRP A 258 -8.57 19.50 -5.02
N ASN A 259 -9.81 19.26 -4.62
CA ASN A 259 -10.20 18.05 -3.93
C ASN A 259 -9.86 16.80 -4.76
N GLY A 260 -10.02 16.87 -6.10
CA GLY A 260 -9.61 15.80 -7.01
C GLY A 260 -8.10 15.49 -6.97
N LEU A 261 -7.22 16.49 -7.01
CA LEU A 261 -5.77 16.23 -6.86
C LEU A 261 -5.41 15.80 -5.44
N LYS A 262 -6.09 16.34 -4.43
CA LYS A 262 -5.86 15.97 -3.04
C LYS A 262 -6.22 14.51 -2.77
N SER A 263 -7.30 13.99 -3.34
CA SER A 263 -7.66 12.57 -3.24
C SER A 263 -6.63 11.66 -3.93
N LEU A 264 -5.92 12.18 -4.93
CA LEU A 264 -4.77 11.51 -5.57
C LEU A 264 -3.47 11.61 -4.75
N GLY A 265 -3.52 12.18 -3.55
CA GLY A 265 -2.40 12.25 -2.62
C GLY A 265 -1.45 13.43 -2.85
N PHE A 266 -1.85 14.42 -3.65
CA PHE A 266 -1.11 15.67 -3.80
C PHE A 266 -1.29 16.59 -2.59
N ASN A 267 -0.25 17.35 -2.28
CA ASN A 267 -0.27 18.46 -1.34
C ASN A 267 -0.36 19.81 -2.07
N TYR A 268 -0.51 20.91 -1.32
CA TYR A 268 -0.67 22.24 -1.91
C TYR A 268 0.53 22.71 -2.76
N ALA A 269 1.70 22.08 -2.63
CA ALA A 269 2.88 22.32 -3.45
C ALA A 269 2.91 21.49 -4.75
N LEU A 270 1.84 20.71 -5.04
CA LEU A 270 1.77 19.72 -6.11
C LEU A 270 2.81 18.60 -5.97
N GLU A 271 3.11 18.22 -4.73
CA GLU A 271 3.97 17.07 -4.42
C GLU A 271 3.11 15.92 -3.86
N LEU A 272 3.48 14.68 -4.19
CA LEU A 272 2.89 13.47 -3.64
C LEU A 272 3.53 13.13 -2.30
N ASP A 273 2.74 13.19 -1.24
CA ASP A 273 3.14 12.80 0.12
C ASP A 273 2.18 11.79 0.75
N MET A 274 1.00 11.57 0.15
CA MET A 274 -0.02 10.62 0.60
C MET A 274 -0.32 9.53 -0.44
N MET A 275 0.52 9.40 -1.47
CA MET A 275 0.44 8.33 -2.45
C MET A 275 1.85 7.84 -2.83
N CYS A 276 1.99 6.54 -3.05
CA CYS A 276 3.22 5.92 -3.56
C CYS A 276 2.90 4.96 -4.70
N VAL A 277 3.48 5.20 -5.87
CA VAL A 277 3.28 4.38 -7.08
C VAL A 277 4.12 3.11 -6.97
N PHE A 278 3.68 2.02 -7.59
CA PHE A 278 4.45 0.78 -7.69
C PHE A 278 4.34 0.14 -9.08
N ASN A 279 5.32 -0.70 -9.41
CA ASN A 279 5.27 -1.61 -10.54
C ASN A 279 5.07 -3.04 -10.04
N LEU A 280 3.99 -3.69 -10.47
CA LEU A 280 3.71 -5.11 -10.27
C LEU A 280 4.21 -5.87 -11.50
N THR A 281 4.99 -6.92 -11.30
CA THR A 281 5.38 -7.84 -12.38
C THR A 281 4.99 -9.26 -12.03
N VAL A 282 4.27 -9.91 -12.93
CA VAL A 282 3.91 -11.34 -12.83
C VAL A 282 4.67 -12.09 -13.91
N HIS A 283 5.57 -12.97 -13.50
CA HIS A 283 6.28 -13.88 -14.40
C HIS A 283 5.64 -15.27 -14.34
N ILE A 284 5.21 -15.73 -15.50
CA ILE A 284 4.68 -17.08 -15.69
C ILE A 284 4.91 -17.50 -17.15
N ASN A 285 5.24 -18.77 -17.36
CA ASN A 285 5.42 -19.30 -18.72
C ASN A 285 4.08 -19.76 -19.33
N GLN A 286 3.15 -18.82 -19.57
CA GLN A 286 1.89 -19.08 -20.26
C GLN A 286 1.58 -17.99 -21.31
N PRO A 287 1.24 -18.36 -22.56
CA PRO A 287 1.06 -17.40 -23.65
C PRO A 287 -0.23 -16.56 -23.57
N ASP A 288 -1.22 -17.00 -22.81
CA ASP A 288 -2.53 -16.32 -22.73
C ASP A 288 -2.78 -15.73 -21.35
N LEU A 289 -1.71 -15.38 -20.61
CA LEU A 289 -1.86 -14.66 -19.36
C LEU A 289 -2.33 -13.22 -19.68
N HIS A 290 -3.39 -12.81 -19.01
CA HIS A 290 -3.84 -11.43 -18.96
C HIS A 290 -3.89 -11.00 -17.50
N LEU A 291 -3.37 -9.83 -17.21
CA LEU A 291 -3.45 -9.19 -15.90
C LEU A 291 -4.42 -8.02 -16.04
N LYS A 292 -5.40 -7.93 -15.14
CA LYS A 292 -6.43 -6.87 -15.19
C LYS A 292 -6.60 -6.21 -13.84
N PRO A 293 -6.61 -4.87 -13.76
CA PRO A 293 -6.95 -4.17 -12.53
C PRO A 293 -8.39 -4.48 -12.14
N THR A 294 -8.63 -4.67 -10.84
CA THR A 294 -9.95 -4.96 -10.28
C THR A 294 -10.52 -3.69 -9.65
N SER A 295 -10.55 -3.61 -8.33
CA SER A 295 -11.07 -2.48 -7.58
C SER A 295 -10.02 -1.96 -6.59
N TYR A 296 -10.32 -0.81 -5.97
CA TYR A 296 -9.66 -0.44 -4.74
C TYR A 296 -9.98 -1.48 -3.65
N VAL A 297 -8.98 -1.75 -2.82
CA VAL A 297 -9.09 -2.63 -1.67
C VAL A 297 -8.50 -1.92 -0.48
N GLU A 298 -9.33 -1.73 0.54
CA GLU A 298 -8.88 -1.15 1.79
C GLU A 298 -8.11 -2.19 2.62
N LEU A 299 -6.99 -1.77 3.24
CA LEU A 299 -6.22 -2.62 4.13
C LEU A 299 -7.08 -3.20 5.26
N ALA A 300 -8.09 -2.47 5.74
CA ALA A 300 -8.99 -2.94 6.79
C ALA A 300 -9.76 -4.21 6.38
N GLU A 301 -10.21 -4.31 5.12
CA GLU A 301 -10.85 -5.52 4.58
C GLU A 301 -9.91 -6.72 4.59
N ILE A 302 -8.63 -6.47 4.33
CA ILE A 302 -7.59 -7.51 4.23
C ILE A 302 -7.14 -7.99 5.60
N LYS A 303 -7.15 -7.11 6.63
CA LYS A 303 -6.67 -7.43 7.98
C LYS A 303 -7.29 -8.72 8.51
N THR A 304 -8.61 -8.91 8.36
CA THR A 304 -9.28 -10.14 8.83
C THR A 304 -8.78 -11.41 8.15
N VAL A 305 -8.62 -11.38 6.83
CA VAL A 305 -8.10 -12.52 6.08
C VAL A 305 -6.64 -12.80 6.43
N LEU A 306 -5.85 -11.74 6.61
CA LEU A 306 -4.46 -11.84 7.02
C LEU A 306 -4.30 -12.47 8.41
N MET A 307 -5.18 -12.12 9.37
CA MET A 307 -5.18 -12.72 10.71
C MET A 307 -5.35 -14.22 10.64
N ASN A 308 -6.39 -14.69 9.94
CA ASN A 308 -6.67 -16.12 9.78
C ASN A 308 -5.50 -16.82 9.05
N PHE A 309 -4.88 -16.17 8.08
CA PHE A 309 -3.73 -16.73 7.37
C PHE A 309 -2.48 -16.87 8.24
N LEU A 310 -2.25 -15.93 9.16
CA LEU A 310 -1.10 -15.90 10.04
C LEU A 310 -1.32 -16.65 11.36
N GLU A 311 -2.56 -17.05 11.64
CA GLU A 311 -2.91 -17.86 12.79
C GLU A 311 -2.01 -19.11 12.83
N ASN A 312 -1.34 -19.33 13.96
CA ASN A 312 -0.40 -20.42 14.19
C ASN A 312 0.92 -20.40 13.36
N LYS A 313 1.19 -19.36 12.56
CA LYS A 313 2.48 -19.19 11.86
C LYS A 313 3.50 -18.34 12.64
N GLY A 314 3.01 -17.52 13.56
CA GLY A 314 3.85 -16.65 14.38
C GLY A 314 4.46 -17.35 15.59
N GLN A 315 5.62 -16.88 16.02
CA GLN A 315 6.22 -17.28 17.30
C GLN A 315 5.43 -16.65 18.45
N LYS A 316 4.95 -17.47 19.39
CA LYS A 316 4.26 -16.99 20.58
C LYS A 316 5.18 -16.13 21.45
N ILE A 317 4.73 -14.92 21.77
CA ILE A 317 5.34 -14.03 22.75
C ILE A 317 4.79 -14.38 24.12
N LYS A 318 5.68 -14.59 25.09
CA LYS A 318 5.30 -14.81 26.48
C LYS A 318 4.94 -13.48 27.12
N LEU A 319 3.71 -13.39 27.61
CA LEU A 319 3.22 -12.25 28.39
C LEU A 319 2.93 -12.71 29.83
N ASN A 320 3.05 -11.78 30.77
CA ASN A 320 2.66 -11.99 32.18
C ASN A 320 1.15 -12.18 32.40
N ASN A 321 0.32 -12.03 31.37
CA ASN A 321 -1.13 -12.25 31.43
C ASN A 321 -1.51 -13.42 30.50
N SER A 322 -2.13 -14.47 31.04
CA SER A 322 -2.53 -15.66 30.27
C SER A 322 -3.75 -15.44 29.37
N SER A 323 -4.54 -14.40 29.64
CA SER A 323 -5.77 -14.09 28.92
C SER A 323 -5.52 -13.39 27.58
N VAL A 324 -4.30 -12.89 27.34
CA VAL A 324 -3.87 -12.37 26.03
C VAL A 324 -2.68 -13.17 25.54
N GLN A 325 -2.74 -13.64 24.30
CA GLN A 325 -1.65 -14.29 23.61
C GLN A 325 -1.18 -13.38 22.48
N CYS A 326 0.12 -13.14 22.38
CA CYS A 326 0.69 -12.40 21.26
C CYS A 326 1.50 -13.36 20.39
N PHE A 327 1.43 -13.19 19.08
CA PHE A 327 2.15 -13.98 18.10
C PHE A 327 2.90 -13.06 17.17
N ASN A 328 4.19 -13.34 16.96
CA ASN A 328 5.01 -12.57 16.06
C ASN A 328 5.41 -13.40 14.85
N TYR A 329 4.92 -12.98 13.68
CA TYR A 329 5.36 -13.49 12.40
C TYR A 329 6.52 -12.64 11.89
N LYS A 330 7.64 -13.28 11.52
CA LYS A 330 8.86 -12.61 11.07
C LYS A 330 9.33 -13.21 9.74
N ASP A 331 9.76 -12.34 8.84
CA ASP A 331 10.31 -12.70 7.54
C ASP A 331 11.32 -11.62 7.05
N ASP A 332 11.82 -11.74 5.81
CA ASP A 332 12.82 -10.81 5.26
C ASP A 332 12.27 -9.41 4.98
N CYS A 333 10.96 -9.22 4.99
CA CYS A 333 10.36 -7.90 4.79
C CYS A 333 9.76 -7.29 6.07
N GLY A 334 9.90 -7.94 7.22
CA GLY A 334 9.62 -7.35 8.53
C GLY A 334 9.00 -8.27 9.57
N SER A 335 8.26 -7.66 10.50
CA SER A 335 7.58 -8.31 11.62
C SER A 335 6.11 -7.92 11.63
N ILE A 336 5.19 -8.89 11.74
CA ILE A 336 3.76 -8.68 11.95
C ILE A 336 3.39 -9.26 13.32
N LEU A 337 2.76 -8.45 14.17
CA LEU A 337 2.31 -8.86 15.49
C LEU A 337 0.79 -8.98 15.55
N LEU A 338 0.36 -10.13 16.03
CA LEU A 338 -1.03 -10.46 16.34
C LEU A 338 -1.23 -10.51 17.84
N ALA A 339 -2.37 -10.01 18.32
CA ALA A 339 -2.84 -10.24 19.69
C ALA A 339 -4.20 -10.94 19.67
N GLU A 340 -4.30 -12.02 20.42
CA GLU A 340 -5.51 -12.78 20.67
C GLU A 340 -5.93 -12.57 22.14
N ASN A 341 -7.10 -11.99 22.35
CA ASN A 341 -7.67 -11.76 23.68
C ASN A 341 -8.76 -12.80 23.95
N LYS A 342 -8.50 -13.70 24.90
CA LYS A 342 -9.42 -14.76 25.36
C LYS A 342 -10.19 -14.40 26.62
N SER A 343 -10.04 -13.17 27.12
CA SER A 343 -10.80 -12.72 28.29
C SER A 343 -12.22 -12.31 27.92
N ALA A 344 -13.09 -12.25 28.93
CA ALA A 344 -14.45 -11.74 28.80
C ALA A 344 -14.53 -10.21 28.71
N SER A 345 -13.39 -9.50 28.69
CA SER A 345 -13.32 -8.04 28.69
C SER A 345 -12.34 -7.51 27.65
N ASN A 346 -12.52 -6.26 27.25
CA ASN A 346 -11.50 -5.60 26.44
C ASN A 346 -10.23 -5.43 27.29
N VAL A 347 -9.08 -5.58 26.65
CA VAL A 347 -7.78 -5.51 27.32
C VAL A 347 -6.94 -4.39 26.68
N ARG A 348 -6.22 -3.63 27.49
CA ARG A 348 -5.30 -2.60 26.99
C ARG A 348 -3.90 -3.17 26.88
N LEU A 349 -3.42 -3.34 25.65
CA LEU A 349 -2.04 -3.72 25.40
C LEU A 349 -1.21 -2.45 25.17
N SER A 350 -0.26 -2.21 26.06
CA SER A 350 0.70 -1.14 25.94
C SER A 350 1.98 -1.68 25.30
N ILE A 351 2.40 -1.09 24.19
CA ILE A 351 3.61 -1.43 23.43
C ILE A 351 4.57 -0.26 23.51
N GLN A 352 5.79 -0.49 23.97
CA GLN A 352 6.86 0.49 23.92
C GLN A 352 7.99 -0.05 23.07
N VAL A 353 8.41 0.72 22.07
CA VAL A 353 9.46 0.34 21.13
C VAL A 353 10.67 1.24 21.41
N LYS A 354 11.51 0.83 22.34
CA LYS A 354 12.70 1.59 22.77
C LYS A 354 13.92 1.07 22.00
N ASP A 355 14.90 1.91 21.73
CA ASP A 355 16.22 1.50 21.19
C ASP A 355 16.22 0.74 19.84
N SER A 356 15.07 0.69 19.16
CA SER A 356 14.90 0.00 17.88
C SER A 356 15.58 0.78 16.75
N LYS A 357 16.21 0.05 15.83
CA LYS A 357 17.02 0.60 14.74
C LYS A 357 16.63 -0.02 13.42
N ASN A 358 16.80 0.78 12.36
CA ASN A 358 16.57 0.36 10.98
C ASN A 358 15.13 -0.17 10.76
N VAL A 359 14.15 0.48 11.39
CA VAL A 359 12.75 0.04 11.39
C VAL A 359 11.79 1.20 11.15
N ALA A 360 10.78 0.97 10.31
CA ALA A 360 9.61 1.83 10.16
C ALA A 360 8.39 1.11 10.71
N LEU A 361 7.58 1.81 11.48
CA LEU A 361 6.50 1.21 12.27
C LEU A 361 5.16 1.79 11.84
N ASN A 362 4.14 0.96 11.67
CA ASN A 362 2.81 1.44 11.27
C ASN A 362 2.02 2.15 12.38
N LEU A 363 2.64 2.37 13.53
CA LEU A 363 2.05 3.13 14.63
C LEU A 363 2.69 4.53 14.68
N PRO A 364 1.92 5.55 15.10
CA PRO A 364 2.46 6.86 15.43
C PRO A 364 3.21 6.73 16.77
N ILE A 365 4.46 6.26 16.69
CA ILE A 365 5.28 6.03 17.88
C ILE A 365 6.06 7.31 18.16
N ASP A 366 5.68 7.97 19.25
CA ASP A 366 6.63 8.75 20.03
C ASP A 366 7.52 7.73 20.77
N ALA A 367 8.81 7.67 20.41
CA ALA A 367 9.77 6.73 21.00
C ALA A 367 9.84 6.84 22.54
N HIS A 368 9.34 7.93 23.12
CA HIS A 368 9.34 8.18 24.55
C HIS A 368 8.02 7.81 25.25
N LYS A 369 6.96 7.41 24.53
CA LYS A 369 5.66 7.08 25.11
C LYS A 369 5.16 5.70 24.68
N PRO A 370 4.67 4.88 25.62
CA PRO A 370 4.00 3.64 25.25
C PRO A 370 2.74 3.91 24.43
N HIS A 371 2.58 3.16 23.34
CA HIS A 371 1.36 3.17 22.53
C HIS A 371 0.37 2.16 23.09
N VAL A 372 -0.89 2.57 23.31
CA VAL A 372 -1.91 1.73 23.93
C VAL A 372 -2.93 1.30 22.89
N ILE A 373 -3.08 -0.01 22.73
CA ILE A 373 -4.02 -0.64 21.80
C ILE A 373 -5.12 -1.33 22.61
N ASN A 374 -6.37 -1.06 22.24
CA ASN A 374 -7.52 -1.74 22.83
C ASN A 374 -7.78 -3.04 22.06
N VAL A 375 -7.48 -4.19 22.67
CA VAL A 375 -7.78 -5.50 22.09
C VAL A 375 -9.15 -5.94 22.60
N ARG A 376 -10.11 -6.10 21.68
CA ARG A 376 -11.50 -6.45 22.01
C ARG A 376 -11.58 -7.84 22.64
N HIS A 377 -12.54 -8.06 23.52
CA HIS A 377 -12.81 -9.38 24.09
C HIS A 377 -13.07 -10.39 22.98
N ASP A 378 -12.69 -11.66 23.20
CA ASP A 378 -12.91 -12.78 22.29
C ASP A 378 -12.53 -12.47 20.83
N SER A 379 -11.37 -11.83 20.63
CA SER A 379 -10.92 -11.41 19.30
C SER A 379 -9.42 -11.59 19.10
N THR A 380 -9.05 -11.86 17.85
CA THR A 380 -7.67 -11.76 17.34
C THR A 380 -7.56 -10.50 16.49
N GLN A 381 -6.47 -9.75 16.64
CA GLN A 381 -6.23 -8.49 15.93
C GLN A 381 -4.79 -8.40 15.43
N VAL A 382 -4.59 -7.95 14.18
CA VAL A 382 -3.29 -7.40 13.75
C VAL A 382 -3.13 -6.07 14.46
N ILE A 383 -2.18 -6.01 15.38
CA ILE A 383 -2.00 -4.84 16.23
C ILE A 383 -0.78 -4.00 15.82
N TRP A 384 0.16 -4.58 15.06
CA TRP A 384 1.39 -3.89 14.73
C TRP A 384 2.16 -4.53 13.57
N PHE A 385 2.82 -3.68 12.79
CA PHE A 385 3.75 -4.05 11.73
C PHE A 385 5.04 -3.22 11.82
N ALA A 386 6.17 -3.92 11.67
CA ALA A 386 7.50 -3.35 11.65
C ALA A 386 8.20 -3.70 10.34
N HIS A 387 8.65 -2.68 9.63
CA HIS A 387 9.29 -2.77 8.34
C HIS A 387 10.79 -2.48 8.44
N GLN A 388 11.62 -3.29 7.80
CA GLN A 388 13.06 -3.03 7.72
C GLN A 388 13.38 -1.91 6.72
N LEU A 389 14.08 -0.86 7.17
CA LEU A 389 14.35 0.34 6.36
C LEU A 389 15.51 0.20 5.37
N GLU A 390 16.54 -0.55 5.74
CA GLU A 390 17.71 -0.76 4.89
C GLU A 390 17.93 -2.26 4.75
N SER A 391 17.76 -2.77 3.53
CA SER A 391 17.86 -4.21 3.22
C SER A 391 19.23 -4.83 3.51
N GLN A 392 20.29 -4.03 3.65
CA GLN A 392 21.65 -4.52 3.97
C GLN A 392 22.00 -4.39 5.44
N ARG A 393 21.17 -3.73 6.25
CA ARG A 393 21.41 -3.58 7.69
C ARG A 393 20.43 -4.45 8.46
N LYS A 394 20.88 -4.98 9.59
CA LYS A 394 20.04 -5.72 10.53
C LYS A 394 18.88 -4.84 11.03
N MET A 395 17.69 -5.41 11.12
CA MET A 395 16.59 -4.80 11.88
C MET A 395 16.73 -5.22 13.34
N GLU A 396 16.84 -4.24 14.23
CA GLU A 396 16.85 -4.47 15.68
C GLU A 396 15.59 -3.84 16.24
N LEU A 397 14.73 -4.69 16.80
CA LEU A 397 13.44 -4.28 17.30
C LEU A 397 13.31 -4.73 18.75
N ASP A 398 13.29 -3.74 19.64
CA ASP A 398 13.19 -3.93 21.08
C ASP A 398 11.84 -3.37 21.54
N ALA A 399 10.92 -4.28 21.81
CA ALA A 399 9.55 -3.96 22.16
C ALA A 399 9.18 -4.56 23.52
N SER A 400 8.65 -3.76 24.43
CA SER A 400 8.11 -4.23 25.71
C SER A 400 6.58 -4.17 25.71
N PHE A 401 5.97 -5.19 26.32
CA PHE A 401 4.52 -5.36 26.33
C PHE A 401 3.99 -5.33 27.76
N GLN A 402 2.99 -4.49 28.02
CA GLN A 402 2.26 -4.49 29.28
C GLN A 402 0.77 -4.65 29.03
N VAL A 403 0.15 -5.57 29.75
CA VAL A 403 -1.29 -5.83 29.69
C VAL A 403 -1.93 -5.14 30.89
N LYS A 404 -2.85 -4.21 30.63
CA LYS A 404 -3.60 -3.47 31.66
C LYS A 404 -5.08 -3.77 31.60
#